data_AF-A0A5B7T594-F1
#
_entry.id   AF-A0A5B7T594-F1
#
_cell.length_a   1.000
_cell.length_b   1.000
_cell.length_c   1.000
_cell.angle_alpha   90.00
_cell.angle_beta   90.00
_cell.angle_gamma   90.00
#
_symmetry.space_group_name_H-M   'P 1'
#
loop_
_entity.id
_entity.type
_entity.pdbx_description
1 polymer ?
#
loop_
_entity_poly.entity_id
_entity_poly.type
_entity_poly.pdbx_seq_one_letter_code
_entity_poly.pdbx_strand_id
1 'polypeptide(L)'
;MNETGRTVPNEIKGWNWGAFMFNFIWGIGNKTYLPPLCLIPIFNIFWIFVVGFKGNTWAWQKGNYKDVETFKAVQATWNRAGIFQFAFVVLVILLYFFIFAAMIGSLLSDY
;
A
#
# COMPACT_ATOMS: atom_id res chain seq x y z
N MET A 1 -12.12 -9.48 12.21
CA MET A 1 -11.62 -9.84 13.55
C MET A 1 -11.11 -8.57 14.20
N ASN A 2 -11.67 -8.19 15.35
CA ASN A 2 -11.10 -7.15 16.19
C ASN A 2 -10.01 -7.81 17.03
N GLU A 3 -8.75 -7.53 16.73
CA GLU A 3 -7.62 -8.24 17.36
C GLU A 3 -7.40 -7.82 18.82
N THR A 4 -7.96 -6.68 19.24
CA THR A 4 -7.70 -6.09 20.56
C THR A 4 -8.97 -5.69 21.32
N GLY A 5 -10.16 -6.05 20.82
CA GLY A 5 -11.45 -5.62 21.42
C GLY A 5 -11.73 -4.11 21.34
N ARG A 6 -10.77 -3.30 20.86
CA ARG A 6 -10.94 -1.86 20.64
C ARG A 6 -11.97 -1.60 19.56
N THR A 7 -12.97 -0.79 19.87
CA THR A 7 -13.96 -0.33 18.90
C THR A 7 -13.26 0.42 17.77
N VAL A 8 -13.57 0.04 16.53
CA VAL A 8 -12.99 0.61 15.31
C VAL A 8 -13.98 1.64 14.77
N PRO A 9 -13.68 2.95 14.84
CA PRO A 9 -14.54 3.98 14.28
C PRO A 9 -14.76 3.74 12.78
N ASN A 10 -15.97 4.00 12.29
CA ASN A 10 -16.25 3.78 10.86
C ASN A 10 -15.44 4.74 9.97
N GLU A 11 -15.13 5.94 10.46
CA GLU A 11 -14.41 6.99 9.74
C GLU A 11 -12.95 6.67 9.38
N ILE A 12 -12.36 5.67 10.05
CA ILE A 12 -10.99 5.22 9.77
C ILE A 12 -10.94 4.02 8.83
N LYS A 13 -12.10 3.39 8.58
CA LYS A 13 -12.20 2.28 7.62
C LYS A 13 -12.12 2.85 6.22
N GLY A 14 -11.39 2.17 5.35
CA GLY A 14 -11.20 2.59 3.97
C GLY A 14 -9.83 2.21 3.45
N TRP A 15 -9.64 2.49 2.17
CA TRP A 15 -8.39 2.22 1.47
C TRP A 15 -7.24 3.07 2.02
N ASN A 16 -6.07 2.44 2.18
CA ASN A 16 -4.82 3.11 2.51
C ASN A 16 -3.75 2.81 1.45
N TRP A 17 -3.42 3.85 0.68
CA TRP A 17 -2.40 3.81 -0.36
C TRP A 17 -1.00 3.54 0.18
N GLY A 18 -0.69 4.05 1.38
CA GLY A 18 0.58 3.78 2.04
C GLY A 18 0.70 2.31 2.45
N ALA A 19 -0.36 1.73 3.01
CA ALA A 19 -0.42 0.32 3.36
C ALA A 19 -0.31 -0.57 2.11
N PHE A 20 -0.99 -0.21 1.02
CA PHE A 20 -0.91 -0.92 -0.24
C PHE A 20 0.51 -0.90 -0.84
N MET A 21 1.09 0.30 -1.02
CA MET A 21 2.37 0.47 -1.71
C MET A 21 3.59 0.06 -0.88
N PHE A 22 3.58 0.38 0.42
CA PHE A 22 4.73 0.15 1.30
C PHE A 22 4.53 -1.01 2.27
N ASN A 23 3.38 -1.71 2.21
CA ASN A 23 3.05 -2.99 2.87
C ASN A 23 3.92 -3.33 4.10
N PHE A 24 5.10 -3.94 3.95
CA PHE A 24 5.93 -4.33 5.10
C PHE A 24 6.50 -3.12 5.89
N ILE A 25 7.00 -2.08 5.20
CA ILE A 25 7.53 -0.85 5.81
C ILE A 25 6.42 -0.12 6.55
N TRP A 26 5.26 0.00 5.89
CA TRP A 26 4.08 0.61 6.50
C TRP A 26 3.61 -0.19 7.73
N GLY A 27 3.61 -1.53 7.65
CA GLY A 27 3.20 -2.40 8.75
C GLY A 27 4.08 -2.24 9.99
N ILE A 28 5.40 -2.23 9.81
CA ILE A 28 6.37 -2.00 10.90
C ILE A 28 6.13 -0.61 11.52
N GLY A 29 6.02 0.44 10.70
CA GLY A 29 5.77 1.80 11.18
C GLY A 29 4.46 1.98 11.94
N ASN A 30 3.45 1.15 11.63
CA ASN A 30 2.13 1.17 12.26
C ASN A 30 1.92 0.03 13.28
N LYS A 31 2.98 -0.68 13.66
CA LYS A 31 2.98 -1.77 14.66
C LYS A 31 1.93 -2.86 14.36
N THR A 32 1.73 -3.16 13.08
CA THR A 32 0.91 -4.28 12.62
C THR A 32 1.78 -5.22 11.78
N TYR A 33 1.74 -6.51 12.12
CA TYR A 33 2.66 -7.51 11.57
C TYR A 33 1.99 -8.51 10.62
N LEU A 34 0.76 -8.22 10.18
CA LEU A 34 0.13 -8.91 9.05
C LEU A 34 0.64 -8.41 7.68
N PRO A 35 0.93 -7.11 7.46
CA PRO A 35 1.45 -6.63 6.18
C PRO A 35 2.77 -7.26 5.69
N PRO A 36 3.74 -7.63 6.54
CA PRO A 36 4.94 -8.37 6.11
C PRO A 36 4.68 -9.69 5.37
N LEU A 37 3.48 -10.29 5.46
CA LEU A 37 3.13 -11.46 4.65
C LEU A 37 3.12 -11.16 3.13
N CYS A 38 3.12 -9.88 2.72
CA CYS A 38 3.37 -9.47 1.33
C CYS A 38 4.77 -9.87 0.81
N LEU A 39 5.68 -10.34 1.66
CA LEU A 39 6.99 -10.87 1.23
C LEU A 39 6.90 -12.30 0.68
N ILE A 40 5.77 -12.99 0.87
CA ILE A 40 5.55 -14.33 0.34
C ILE A 40 5.18 -14.21 -1.16
N PRO A 41 6.00 -14.77 -2.08
CA PRO A 41 5.72 -14.69 -3.52
C PRO A 41 4.35 -15.29 -3.88
N ILE A 42 3.71 -14.74 -4.92
CA ILE A 42 2.38 -15.11 -5.44
C ILE A 42 1.24 -14.76 -4.46
N PHE A 43 1.35 -15.13 -3.18
CA PHE A 43 0.39 -14.75 -2.14
C PHE A 43 0.26 -13.22 -2.00
N ASN A 44 1.38 -12.52 -2.16
CA ASN A 44 1.43 -11.07 -2.13
C ASN A 44 0.47 -10.38 -3.11
N ILE A 45 0.19 -10.98 -4.27
CA ILE A 45 -0.72 -10.42 -5.29
C ILE A 45 -2.11 -10.15 -4.69
N PHE A 46 -2.60 -11.04 -3.84
CA PHE A 46 -3.89 -10.88 -3.17
C PHE A 46 -3.74 -10.10 -1.86
N TRP A 47 -2.68 -10.38 -1.12
CA TRP A 47 -2.50 -9.83 0.23
C TRP A 47 -2.30 -8.32 0.25
N ILE A 48 -1.66 -7.72 -0.77
CA ILE A 48 -1.51 -6.26 -0.88
C ILE A 48 -2.86 -5.54 -0.86
N PHE A 49 -3.91 -6.11 -1.45
CA PHE A 49 -5.25 -5.51 -1.43
C PHE A 49 -5.88 -5.63 -0.04
N VAL A 50 -5.72 -6.79 0.61
CA VAL A 50 -6.20 -7.00 1.99
C VAL A 50 -5.53 -5.98 2.93
N VAL A 51 -4.23 -5.76 2.78
CA VAL A 51 -3.47 -4.75 3.52
C VAL A 51 -3.99 -3.35 3.21
N GLY A 52 -4.23 -3.02 1.95
CA GLY A 52 -4.81 -1.73 1.54
C GLY A 52 -6.17 -1.46 2.17
N PHE A 53 -7.06 -2.45 2.26
CA PHE A 53 -8.40 -2.28 2.83
C PHE A 53 -8.44 -2.35 4.37
N LYS A 54 -7.66 -3.24 4.97
CA LYS A 54 -7.73 -3.52 6.42
C LYS A 54 -6.63 -2.87 7.24
N GLY A 55 -5.59 -2.36 6.60
CA GLY A 55 -4.43 -1.74 7.23
C GLY A 55 -4.83 -0.75 8.32
N ASN A 56 -5.67 0.24 8.00
CA ASN A 56 -6.11 1.25 8.97
C ASN A 56 -6.73 0.64 10.23
N THR A 57 -7.53 -0.41 10.08
CA THR A 57 -8.16 -1.09 11.22
C THR A 57 -7.11 -1.74 12.12
N TRP A 58 -6.13 -2.42 11.53
CA TRP A 58 -5.05 -3.05 12.27
C TRP A 58 -4.15 -2.03 12.97
N ALA A 59 -3.77 -0.96 12.27
CA ALA A 59 -2.98 0.13 12.83
C ALA A 59 -3.68 0.81 14.01
N TRP A 60 -4.99 1.06 13.89
CA TRP A 60 -5.79 1.64 14.97
C TRP A 60 -5.85 0.74 16.21
N GLN A 61 -6.02 -0.56 16.01
CA GLN A 61 -6.12 -1.54 17.08
C GLN A 61 -4.83 -1.71 17.88
N LYS A 62 -3.67 -1.48 17.25
CA LYS A 62 -2.33 -1.63 17.85
C LYS A 62 -1.68 -0.32 18.27
N GLY A 63 -2.16 0.82 17.76
CA GLY A 63 -1.58 2.13 18.04
C GLY A 63 -2.12 2.81 19.29
N ASN A 64 -1.29 3.66 19.89
CA ASN A 64 -1.64 4.45 21.08
C ASN A 64 -2.19 5.84 20.68
N TYR A 65 -3.18 5.87 19.79
CA TYR A 65 -3.84 7.10 19.36
C TYR A 65 -4.85 7.55 20.40
N LYS A 66 -4.85 8.86 20.71
CA LYS A 66 -5.80 9.49 21.65
C LYS A 66 -7.18 9.67 21.03
N ASP A 67 -7.20 9.95 19.73
CA ASP A 67 -8.40 10.30 18.96
C ASP A 67 -8.25 9.91 17.47
N VAL A 68 -9.36 9.99 16.75
CA VAL A 68 -9.45 9.64 15.32
C VAL A 68 -8.71 10.64 14.43
N GLU A 69 -8.67 11.91 14.80
CA GLU A 69 -8.05 12.97 14.00
C GLU A 69 -6.53 12.77 13.92
N THR A 70 -5.89 12.55 15.08
CA THR A 70 -4.47 12.23 15.19
C THR A 70 -4.12 10.99 14.36
N PHE A 71 -4.96 9.94 14.41
CA PHE A 71 -4.76 8.75 13.58
C PHE A 71 -4.83 9.08 12.08
N LYS A 72 -5.88 9.81 11.66
CA LYS A 72 -6.08 10.20 10.27
C LYS A 72 -4.95 11.10 9.76
N ALA A 73 -4.38 11.97 10.59
CA ALA A 73 -3.22 12.79 10.23
C ALA A 73 -1.98 11.93 9.91
N VAL A 74 -1.71 10.91 10.73
CA VAL A 74 -0.64 9.94 10.46
C VAL A 74 -0.91 9.15 9.18
N GLN A 75 -2.13 8.63 9.00
CA GLN A 75 -2.48 7.88 7.79
C GLN A 75 -2.54 8.75 6.54
N ALA A 76 -2.85 10.04 6.65
CA ALA A 76 -2.82 10.98 5.53
C ALA A 76 -1.40 11.15 4.97
N THR A 77 -0.40 11.19 5.85
CA THR A 77 1.02 11.23 5.43
C THR A 77 1.40 9.97 4.67
N TRP A 78 1.05 8.79 5.20
CA TRP A 78 1.26 7.51 4.51
C TRP A 78 0.51 7.42 3.18
N ASN A 79 -0.74 7.87 3.13
CA ASN A 79 -1.55 7.89 1.92
C ASN A 79 -0.92 8.76 0.83
N ARG A 80 -0.45 9.96 1.16
CA ARG A 80 0.20 10.84 0.19
C ARG A 80 1.48 10.21 -0.37
N ALA A 81 2.31 9.63 0.50
CA ALA A 81 3.50 8.90 0.06
C ALA A 81 3.13 7.70 -0.84
N GLY A 82 2.06 6.97 -0.48
CA GLY A 82 1.59 5.82 -1.25
C GLY A 82 1.07 6.20 -2.63
N ILE A 83 0.27 7.27 -2.74
CA ILE A 83 -0.24 7.77 -4.03
C ILE A 83 0.92 8.18 -4.92
N PHE A 84 1.90 8.93 -4.37
CA PHE A 84 3.09 9.33 -5.12
C PHE A 84 3.86 8.11 -5.63
N GLN A 85 4.12 7.12 -4.77
CA GLN A 85 4.82 5.90 -5.15
C GLN A 85 4.06 5.10 -6.21
N PHE A 86 2.72 5.02 -6.09
CA PHE A 86 1.88 4.33 -7.07
C PHE A 86 1.98 5.00 -8.44
N ALA A 87 1.83 6.33 -8.50
CA ALA A 87 1.95 7.09 -9.73
C ALA A 87 3.34 6.94 -10.36
N PHE A 88 4.40 6.99 -9.55
CA PHE A 88 5.78 6.78 -9.99
C PHE A 88 5.99 5.39 -10.60
N VAL A 89 5.51 4.33 -9.94
CA VAL A 89 5.62 2.95 -10.45
C VAL A 89 4.85 2.79 -11.76
N VAL A 90 3.63 3.31 -11.86
CA VAL A 90 2.84 3.27 -13.11
C VAL A 90 3.58 3.99 -14.23
N LEU A 91 4.15 5.17 -13.98
CA LEU A 91 4.92 5.92 -14.97
C LEU A 91 6.13 5.13 -15.48
N VAL A 92 6.89 4.52 -14.57
CA VAL A 92 8.07 3.71 -14.91
C VAL A 92 7.68 2.49 -15.74
N ILE A 93 6.58 1.82 -15.40
CA ILE A 93 6.07 0.67 -16.16
C ILE A 93 5.69 1.10 -17.58
N LEU A 94 4.96 2.21 -17.73
CA LEU A 94 4.58 2.73 -19.04
C LEU A 94 5.79 3.11 -19.89
N LEU A 95 6.78 3.77 -19.28
CA LEU A 95 8.02 4.14 -19.95
C LEU A 95 8.80 2.89 -20.40
N TYR A 96 8.88 1.88 -19.54
CA TYR A 96 9.51 0.61 -19.88
C TYR A 96 8.86 -0.06 -21.09
N PHE A 97 7.53 -0.19 -21.09
CA PHE A 97 6.80 -0.76 -22.22
C PHE A 97 6.95 0.06 -23.51
N PHE A 98 6.95 1.37 -23.41
CA PHE A 98 7.17 2.26 -24.55
C PHE A 98 8.57 2.04 -25.17
N ILE A 99 9.62 2.07 -24.34
CA ILE A 99 11.00 1.84 -24.81
C ILE A 99 11.14 0.45 -25.40
N PHE A 100 10.60 -0.58 -24.73
CA PHE A 100 10.65 -1.96 -25.21
C PHE A 100 9.96 -2.10 -26.57
N ALA A 101 8.78 -1.52 -26.76
CA ALA A 101 8.07 -1.52 -28.03
C ALA A 101 8.85 -0.77 -29.13
N ALA A 102 9.47 0.36 -28.81
CA ALA A 102 10.29 1.12 -29.75
C ALA A 102 11.53 0.32 -30.20
N MET A 103 12.20 -0.37 -29.27
CA MET A 103 13.34 -1.24 -29.59
C MET A 103 12.94 -2.40 -30.51
N ILE A 104 11.82 -3.07 -30.21
CA ILE A 104 11.28 -4.14 -31.08
C ILE A 104 10.97 -3.57 -32.47
N GLY A 105 10.32 -2.41 -32.53
CA GLY A 105 10.00 -1.74 -33.80
C GLY A 105 11.26 -1.43 -34.64
N SER A 106 12.32 -0.93 -34.00
CA SER A 106 13.60 -0.69 -34.69
C SER A 106 14.25 -1.97 -35.19
N LEU A 107 14.21 -3.06 -34.42
CA LEU A 107 14.77 -4.33 -34.86
C LEU A 107 14.00 -4.91 -36.06
N LEU A 108 12.68 -4.75 -36.08
CA LEU A 108 11.84 -5.22 -37.17
C LEU A 108 11.93 -4.35 -38.43
N SER A 109 12.31 -3.07 -38.33
CA SER A 109 12.50 -2.21 -39.51
C SER A 109 13.77 -2.52 -40.30
N ASP A 110 14.71 -3.25 -39.69
CA ASP A 110 16.00 -3.60 -40.29
C ASP A 110 15.97 -4.95 -41.05
N TYR A 111 14.83 -5.66 -41.04
CA TYR A 111 14.57 -6.89 -41.82
C TYR A 111 13.57 -6.64 -42.94
#